data_AF-A0A438H3L6-F1
#
_entry.id   AF-A0A438H3L6-F1
#
_cell.length_a   1.000
_cell.length_b   1.000
_cell.length_c   1.000
_cell.angle_alpha   90.00
_cell.angle_beta   90.00
_cell.angle_gamma   90.00
#
_symmetry.space_group_name_H-M   'P 1'
#
loop_
_entity.id
_entity.type
_entity.pdbx_description
1 polymer ?
#
loop_
_entity_poly.entity_id
_entity_poly.type
_entity_poly.pdbx_seq_one_letter_code
_entity_poly.pdbx_strand_id
1 'polypeptide(L)'
;MQSKDPRFHALPLASQRVAAFADTVNELVYDVLISKVRQRLSDVSRLPIWSAVEEPSAFPLPSFNAYPQAYVTSVGEYLLTLPQQLEPLAEGISSSDPNADEAQFFATEWMFKVAEGATALYMEQLRGIQYITDRGAQQLSADIEYLSNVLSALSMPIPPILATFHSCLSTPRDQLKDFVKSDAGNQLDLPTANLVCKIRRVGLE
;
A
#
# COMPACT_ATOMS: atom_id res chain seq x y z
N MET A 1 -15.25 37.48 -14.02
CA MET A 1 -14.75 36.88 -15.27
C MET A 1 -13.83 37.85 -16.04
N GLN A 2 -12.67 38.22 -15.49
CA GLN A 2 -11.72 39.15 -16.14
C GLN A 2 -10.30 38.58 -16.31
N SER A 3 -10.05 37.31 -15.90
CA SER A 3 -8.71 36.72 -15.89
C SER A 3 -8.25 36.06 -17.20
N LYS A 4 -9.07 36.12 -18.26
CA LYS A 4 -8.72 35.58 -19.59
C LYS A 4 -8.35 36.66 -20.62
N ASP A 5 -8.31 37.94 -20.23
CA ASP A 5 -7.88 39.03 -21.12
C ASP A 5 -6.33 38.99 -21.23
N PRO A 6 -5.76 38.80 -22.43
CA PRO A 6 -4.31 38.69 -22.65
C PRO A 6 -3.52 39.95 -22.27
N ARG A 7 -4.18 41.04 -21.87
CA ARG A 7 -3.52 42.23 -21.33
C ARG A 7 -3.20 42.12 -19.84
N PHE A 8 -3.82 41.20 -19.12
CA PHE A 8 -3.59 40.96 -17.68
C PHE A 8 -2.77 39.69 -17.50
N HIS A 9 -1.46 39.79 -17.75
CA HIS A 9 -0.53 38.73 -17.37
C HIS A 9 -0.26 38.81 -15.87
N ALA A 10 -0.43 37.70 -15.17
CA ALA A 10 0.01 37.59 -13.79
C ALA A 10 1.53 37.84 -13.73
N LEU A 11 1.98 38.62 -12.75
CA LEU A 11 3.40 38.91 -12.57
C LEU A 11 4.14 37.59 -12.32
N PRO A 12 5.23 37.27 -13.07
CA PRO A 12 5.87 35.96 -13.00
C PRO A 12 6.26 35.54 -11.58
N LEU A 13 6.75 36.48 -10.79
CA LEU A 13 7.11 36.25 -9.39
C LEU A 13 5.89 35.95 -8.51
N ALA A 14 4.77 36.64 -8.72
CA ALA A 14 3.54 36.38 -7.98
C ALA A 14 2.97 35.01 -8.33
N SER A 15 2.91 34.66 -9.62
CA SER A 15 2.51 33.32 -10.09
C SER A 15 3.38 32.22 -9.49
N GLN A 16 4.70 32.41 -9.47
CA GLN A 16 5.63 31.45 -8.88
C GLN A 16 5.38 31.27 -7.37
N ARG A 17 5.15 32.36 -6.63
CA ARG A 17 4.89 32.30 -5.18
C ARG A 17 3.56 31.61 -4.87
N VAL A 18 2.52 31.86 -5.67
CA VAL A 18 1.22 31.18 -5.53
C VAL A 18 1.35 29.68 -5.82
N ALA A 19 2.08 29.30 -6.87
CA ALA A 19 2.34 27.88 -7.17
C ALA A 19 3.07 27.18 -6.01
N ALA A 20 4.16 27.76 -5.52
CA ALA A 20 4.92 27.18 -4.40
C ALA A 20 4.08 27.07 -3.11
N PHE A 21 3.19 28.03 -2.86
CA PHE A 21 2.27 27.96 -1.75
C PHE A 21 1.25 26.83 -1.92
N ALA A 22 0.67 26.68 -3.12
CA ALA A 22 -0.24 25.59 -3.44
C ALA A 22 0.43 24.22 -3.27
N ASP A 23 1.68 24.06 -3.72
CA ASP A 23 2.47 22.84 -3.51
C ASP A 23 2.64 22.53 -2.02
N THR A 24 2.96 23.54 -1.20
CA THR A 24 3.12 23.36 0.25
C THR A 24 1.81 22.93 0.92
N VAL A 25 0.68 23.48 0.49
CA VAL A 25 -0.64 23.08 1.00
C VAL A 25 -0.98 21.66 0.58
N ASN A 26 -0.69 21.28 -0.66
CA ASN A 26 -0.88 19.92 -1.14
C ASN A 26 -0.04 18.91 -0.33
N GLU A 27 1.23 19.20 -0.06
CA GLU A 27 2.06 18.33 0.79
C GLU A 27 1.47 18.17 2.20
N LEU A 28 0.99 19.26 2.81
CA LEU A 28 0.33 19.19 4.11
C LEU A 28 -0.92 18.32 4.08
N VAL A 29 -1.76 18.46 3.04
CA VAL A 29 -2.96 17.63 2.86
C VAL A 29 -2.56 16.16 2.75
N TYR A 30 -1.56 15.85 1.92
CA TYR A 30 -1.03 14.49 1.79
C TYR A 30 -0.55 13.94 3.13
N ASP A 31 0.26 14.71 3.87
CA ASP A 31 0.81 14.31 5.16
C ASP A 31 -0.29 14.00 6.19
N VAL A 32 -1.36 14.80 6.20
CA VAL A 32 -2.52 14.57 7.06
C VAL A 32 -3.25 13.29 6.66
N LEU A 33 -3.55 13.10 5.37
CA LEU A 33 -4.28 11.91 4.90
C LEU A 33 -3.49 10.62 5.15
N ILE A 34 -2.18 10.63 4.86
CA ILE A 34 -1.34 9.45 5.01
C ILE A 34 -0.98 9.16 6.49
N SER A 35 -1.15 10.12 7.40
CA SER A 35 -0.71 10.02 8.81
C SER A 35 -1.23 8.76 9.51
N LYS A 36 -2.52 8.44 9.34
CA LYS A 36 -3.15 7.26 9.95
C LYS A 36 -2.52 5.97 9.43
N VAL A 37 -2.22 5.92 8.14
CA VAL A 37 -1.56 4.75 7.52
C VAL A 37 -0.13 4.61 8.04
N ARG A 38 0.65 5.70 8.08
CA ARG A 38 2.02 5.69 8.65
C ARG A 38 2.01 5.14 10.08
N GLN A 39 1.08 5.59 10.92
CA GLN A 39 0.98 5.14 12.30
C GLN A 39 0.60 3.65 12.40
N ARG A 40 -0.32 3.17 11.55
CA ARG A 40 -0.71 1.75 11.57
C ARG A 40 0.38 0.82 11.06
N LEU A 41 1.24 1.30 10.16
CA LEU A 41 2.28 0.49 9.55
C LEU A 41 3.65 0.59 10.24
N SER A 42 3.88 1.55 11.15
CA SER A 42 5.22 1.89 11.69
C SER A 42 6.06 0.72 12.17
N ASP A 43 5.42 -0.26 12.81
CA ASP A 43 6.08 -1.38 13.48
C ASP A 43 5.75 -2.75 12.86
N VAL A 44 5.14 -2.76 11.67
CA VAL A 44 4.76 -4.00 10.99
C VAL A 44 5.96 -4.91 10.81
N SER A 45 7.12 -4.39 10.38
CA SER A 45 8.36 -5.16 10.22
C SER A 45 8.84 -5.90 11.50
N ARG A 46 8.38 -5.46 12.67
CA ARG A 46 8.81 -5.95 13.99
C ARG A 46 7.74 -6.75 14.72
N LEU A 47 6.60 -7.03 14.09
CA LEU A 47 5.53 -7.78 14.74
C LEU A 47 6.01 -9.17 15.17
N PRO A 48 5.72 -9.59 16.42
CA PRO A 48 6.22 -10.85 16.96
C PRO A 48 5.67 -12.07 16.22
N ILE A 49 4.52 -11.94 15.54
CA ILE A 49 3.89 -13.02 14.79
C ILE A 49 4.76 -13.55 13.65
N TRP A 50 5.64 -12.72 13.07
CA TRP A 50 6.57 -13.18 12.04
C TRP A 50 7.49 -14.26 12.56
N SER A 51 7.93 -14.14 13.81
CA SER A 51 8.80 -15.12 14.48
C SER A 51 8.04 -16.13 15.34
N ALA A 52 6.70 -16.09 15.38
CA ALA A 52 5.93 -16.95 16.25
C ALA A 52 6.06 -18.42 15.82
N VAL A 53 6.38 -19.27 16.79
CA VAL A 53 6.43 -20.72 16.62
C VAL A 53 5.03 -21.27 16.86
N GLU A 54 4.59 -22.23 16.05
CA GLU A 54 3.36 -22.97 16.36
C GLU A 54 3.58 -23.78 17.64
N GLU A 55 2.67 -23.64 18.61
CA GLU A 55 2.66 -24.59 19.71
C GLU A 55 2.30 -25.97 19.15
N PRO A 56 3.09 -27.02 19.48
CA PRO A 56 2.78 -28.37 19.05
C PRO A 56 1.47 -28.82 19.69
N SER A 57 0.38 -28.70 18.94
CA SER A 57 -0.90 -29.27 19.34
C SER A 57 -0.85 -30.79 19.17
N ALA A 58 -1.39 -31.52 20.14
CA ALA A 58 -1.40 -32.99 20.15
C ALA A 58 -2.21 -33.61 18.99
N PHE A 59 -2.96 -32.79 18.24
CA PHE A 59 -3.79 -33.21 17.12
C PHE A 59 -3.49 -32.30 15.93
N PRO A 60 -3.22 -32.84 14.73
CA PRO A 60 -3.10 -32.03 13.53
C PRO A 60 -4.48 -31.42 13.22
N LEU A 61 -4.72 -30.23 13.75
CA LEU A 61 -5.87 -29.44 13.37
C LEU A 61 -5.64 -28.94 11.95
N PRO A 62 -6.68 -28.92 11.09
CA PRO A 62 -6.57 -28.28 9.79
C PRO A 62 -6.14 -26.82 10.00
N SER A 63 -5.14 -26.38 9.24
CA SER A 63 -4.72 -24.99 9.20
C SER A 63 -5.89 -24.16 8.68
N PHE A 64 -6.63 -23.50 9.56
CA PHE A 64 -7.63 -22.51 9.17
C PHE A 64 -6.92 -21.42 8.37
N ASN A 65 -7.46 -21.05 7.20
CA ASN A 65 -6.93 -19.93 6.42
C ASN A 65 -6.74 -18.73 7.35
N ALA A 66 -5.53 -18.17 7.38
CA ALA A 66 -5.25 -17.01 8.18
C ALA A 66 -6.16 -15.86 7.74
N TYR A 67 -6.74 -15.15 8.71
CA TYR A 67 -7.49 -13.93 8.44
C TYR A 67 -6.53 -12.74 8.47
N PRO A 68 -6.77 -11.71 7.65
CA PRO A 68 -5.92 -10.52 7.64
C PRO A 68 -5.91 -9.82 9.00
N GLN A 69 -4.74 -9.36 9.43
CA GLN A 69 -4.56 -8.73 10.73
C GLN A 69 -5.20 -7.34 10.80
N ALA A 70 -5.51 -6.92 12.03
CA ALA A 70 -6.13 -5.62 12.30
C ALA A 70 -5.35 -4.41 11.73
N TYR A 71 -4.02 -4.50 11.62
CA TYR A 71 -3.21 -3.42 11.06
C TYR A 71 -3.53 -3.22 9.57
N VAL A 72 -3.67 -4.29 8.79
CA VAL A 72 -3.90 -4.21 7.34
C VAL A 72 -5.36 -3.98 7.03
N THR A 73 -6.29 -4.58 7.80
CA THR A 73 -7.72 -4.33 7.63
C THR A 73 -8.06 -2.87 7.94
N SER A 74 -7.49 -2.31 9.01
CA SER A 74 -7.68 -0.89 9.34
C SER A 74 -7.14 0.05 8.25
N VAL A 75 -6.07 -0.32 7.54
CA VAL A 75 -5.56 0.44 6.40
C VAL A 75 -6.49 0.28 5.20
N GLY A 76 -6.91 -0.95 4.88
CA GLY A 76 -7.81 -1.21 3.76
C GLY A 76 -9.16 -0.50 3.89
N GLU A 77 -9.79 -0.58 5.07
CA GLU A 77 -11.02 0.14 5.39
C GLU A 77 -10.85 1.66 5.27
N TYR A 78 -9.72 2.19 5.71
CA TYR A 78 -9.42 3.61 5.55
C TYR A 78 -9.34 4.01 4.07
N LEU A 79 -8.61 3.26 3.26
CA LEU A 79 -8.48 3.54 1.83
C LEU A 79 -9.83 3.45 1.09
N LEU A 80 -10.67 2.47 1.43
CA LEU A 80 -11.99 2.30 0.81
C LEU A 80 -12.98 3.42 1.18
N THR A 81 -12.84 4.03 2.36
CA THR A 81 -13.73 5.09 2.83
C THR A 81 -13.20 6.49 2.51
N LEU A 82 -11.92 6.61 2.14
CA LEU A 82 -11.28 7.88 1.83
C LEU A 82 -12.02 8.73 0.76
N PRO A 83 -12.54 8.17 -0.36
CA PRO A 83 -13.24 8.97 -1.36
C PRO A 83 -14.44 9.72 -0.79
N GLN A 84 -15.26 9.04 0.01
CA GLN A 84 -16.44 9.61 0.69
C GLN A 84 -16.05 10.69 1.70
N GLN A 85 -14.85 10.61 2.28
CA GLN A 85 -14.34 11.61 3.21
C GLN A 85 -13.87 12.89 2.50
N LEU A 86 -13.46 12.77 1.23
CA LEU A 86 -12.94 13.87 0.43
C LEU A 86 -14.04 14.61 -0.35
N GLU A 87 -15.14 13.93 -0.68
CA GLU A 87 -16.30 14.52 -1.37
C GLU A 87 -16.77 15.86 -0.77
N PRO A 88 -16.99 16.01 0.56
CA PRO A 88 -17.47 17.27 1.13
C PRO A 88 -16.45 18.42 1.02
N LEU A 89 -15.15 18.09 1.01
CA LEU A 89 -14.09 19.09 0.87
C LEU A 89 -14.04 19.63 -0.57
N ALA A 90 -14.29 18.75 -1.53
CA ALA A 90 -14.30 19.10 -2.94
C ALA A 90 -15.50 20.01 -3.28
N GLU A 91 -16.67 19.74 -2.72
CA GLU A 91 -17.86 20.61 -2.87
C GLU A 91 -17.65 22.03 -2.31
N GLY A 92 -16.89 22.18 -1.22
CA GLY A 92 -16.56 23.48 -0.64
C GLY A 92 -15.68 24.35 -1.56
N ILE A 93 -14.80 23.70 -2.33
CA ILE A 93 -13.89 24.35 -3.30
C ILE A 93 -14.67 24.77 -4.56
N SER A 94 -15.65 23.97 -4.98
CA SER A 94 -16.48 24.19 -6.18
C SER A 94 -17.59 25.25 -6.02
N SER A 95 -17.67 25.97 -4.90
CA SER A 95 -18.70 27.00 -4.67
C SER A 95 -18.71 28.18 -5.67
N SER A 96 -17.79 28.18 -6.65
CA SER A 96 -17.77 29.11 -7.80
C SER A 96 -17.98 28.48 -9.19
N ASP A 97 -18.09 27.15 -9.33
CA ASP A 97 -18.29 26.48 -10.63
C ASP A 97 -19.18 25.22 -10.48
N PRO A 98 -20.26 25.04 -11.27
CA PRO A 98 -21.29 24.02 -11.04
C PRO A 98 -20.89 22.59 -11.47
N ASN A 99 -19.59 22.28 -11.56
CA ASN A 99 -19.11 20.99 -12.05
C ASN A 99 -18.87 19.99 -10.90
N ALA A 100 -19.88 19.14 -10.63
CA ALA A 100 -19.73 17.97 -9.76
C ALA A 100 -18.61 17.01 -10.23
N ASP A 101 -18.33 17.00 -11.54
CA ASP A 101 -17.28 16.17 -12.15
C ASP A 101 -15.86 16.54 -11.67
N GLU A 102 -15.59 17.81 -11.37
CA GLU A 102 -14.28 18.26 -10.88
C GLU A 102 -14.03 17.86 -9.43
N ALA A 103 -15.08 17.87 -8.61
CA ALA A 103 -15.01 17.44 -7.22
C ALA A 103 -14.75 15.94 -7.11
N GLN A 104 -15.42 15.15 -7.95
CA GLN A 104 -15.20 13.71 -8.05
C GLN A 104 -13.79 13.38 -8.55
N PHE A 105 -13.28 14.16 -9.52
CA PHE A 105 -11.91 14.03 -10.00
C PHE A 105 -10.88 14.29 -8.88
N PHE A 106 -11.08 15.34 -8.10
CA PHE A 106 -10.22 15.67 -6.95
C PHE A 106 -10.17 14.55 -5.91
N ALA A 107 -11.34 14.04 -5.48
CA ALA A 107 -11.42 12.95 -4.50
C ALA A 107 -10.73 11.67 -5.01
N THR A 108 -10.88 11.38 -6.30
CA THR A 108 -10.25 10.24 -6.96
C THR A 108 -8.72 10.38 -7.04
N GLU A 109 -8.20 11.55 -7.40
CA GLU A 109 -6.76 11.79 -7.47
C GLU A 109 -6.09 11.62 -6.10
N TRP A 110 -6.70 12.17 -5.05
CA TRP A 110 -6.20 12.05 -3.69
C TRP A 110 -6.28 10.63 -3.14
N MET A 111 -7.36 9.91 -3.46
CA MET A 111 -7.47 8.49 -3.14
C MET A 111 -6.32 7.69 -3.74
N PHE A 112 -6.00 7.90 -5.03
CA PHE A 112 -4.86 7.25 -5.68
C PHE A 112 -3.54 7.60 -5.00
N LYS A 113 -3.26 8.89 -4.78
CA LYS A 113 -2.02 9.34 -4.11
C LYS A 113 -1.83 8.70 -2.74
N VAL A 114 -2.89 8.63 -1.93
CA VAL A 114 -2.82 8.05 -0.58
C VAL A 114 -2.67 6.54 -0.64
N ALA A 115 -3.36 5.85 -1.54
CA ALA A 115 -3.24 4.41 -1.70
C ALA A 115 -1.87 3.99 -2.26
N GLU A 116 -1.26 4.78 -3.16
CA GLU A 116 0.13 4.60 -3.59
C GLU A 116 1.10 4.78 -2.42
N GLY A 117 0.94 5.85 -1.64
CA GLY A 117 1.72 6.09 -0.43
C GLY A 117 1.60 4.96 0.59
N ALA A 118 0.38 4.46 0.83
CA ALA A 118 0.11 3.37 1.73
C ALA A 118 0.81 2.08 1.29
N THR A 119 0.77 1.80 -0.01
CA THR A 119 1.43 0.64 -0.60
C THR A 119 2.94 0.75 -0.51
N ALA A 120 3.50 1.94 -0.74
CA ALA A 120 4.93 2.20 -0.58
C ALA A 120 5.40 1.97 0.87
N LEU A 121 4.67 2.51 1.84
CA LEU A 121 4.95 2.31 3.27
C LEU A 121 4.85 0.83 3.67
N TYR A 122 3.85 0.12 3.16
CA TYR A 122 3.72 -1.30 3.44
C TYR A 122 4.90 -2.08 2.88
N MET A 123 5.28 -1.84 1.62
CA MET A 123 6.46 -2.47 1.02
C MET A 123 7.77 -2.16 1.76
N GLU A 124 7.93 -0.95 2.33
CA GLU A 124 9.06 -0.62 3.19
C GLU A 124 9.08 -1.50 4.45
N GLN A 125 7.93 -1.69 5.09
CA GLN A 125 7.81 -2.56 6.26
C GLN A 125 8.07 -4.04 5.92
N LEU A 126 7.57 -4.53 4.78
CA LEU A 126 7.85 -5.89 4.33
C LEU A 126 9.35 -6.11 4.14
N ARG A 127 10.06 -5.13 3.57
CA ARG A 127 11.52 -5.20 3.40
C ARG A 127 12.29 -5.19 4.72
N GLY A 128 11.71 -4.62 5.78
CA GLY A 128 12.30 -4.56 7.11
C GLY A 128 12.17 -5.85 7.93
N ILE A 129 11.39 -6.83 7.48
CA ILE A 129 11.24 -8.11 8.19
C ILE A 129 12.56 -8.88 8.13
N GLN A 130 13.09 -9.25 9.30
CA GLN A 130 14.41 -9.91 9.40
C GLN A 130 14.33 -11.44 9.36
N TYR A 131 13.20 -12.00 9.81
CA TYR A 131 12.99 -13.43 9.91
C TYR A 131 11.49 -13.72 9.94
N ILE A 132 11.07 -14.79 9.25
CA ILE A 132 9.67 -15.24 9.27
C ILE A 132 9.58 -16.77 9.37
N THR A 133 8.68 -17.27 10.21
CA THR A 133 8.32 -18.68 10.33
C THR A 133 7.31 -19.07 9.25
N ASP A 134 7.00 -20.36 9.10
CA ASP A 134 6.01 -20.81 8.12
C ASP A 134 4.60 -20.30 8.46
N ARG A 135 4.25 -20.28 9.76
CA ARG A 135 3.03 -19.62 10.24
C ARG A 135 3.02 -18.13 9.93
N GLY A 136 4.14 -17.45 10.19
CA GLY A 136 4.29 -16.03 9.87
C GLY A 136 4.10 -15.77 8.36
N ALA A 137 4.64 -16.65 7.51
CA ALA A 137 4.52 -16.55 6.06
C ALA A 137 3.07 -16.74 5.58
N GLN A 138 2.34 -17.70 6.16
CA GLN A 138 0.90 -17.88 5.89
C GLN A 138 0.10 -16.65 6.30
N GLN A 139 0.36 -16.10 7.49
CA GLN A 139 -0.30 -14.87 7.94
C GLN A 139 -0.01 -13.70 6.99
N LEU A 140 1.26 -13.47 6.69
CA LEU A 140 1.65 -12.35 5.84
C LEU A 140 1.13 -12.49 4.41
N SER A 141 1.02 -13.73 3.90
CA SER A 141 0.36 -14.01 2.63
C SER A 141 -1.10 -13.53 2.65
N ALA A 142 -1.87 -13.88 3.69
CA ALA A 142 -3.26 -13.43 3.83
C ALA A 142 -3.38 -11.90 3.98
N ASP A 143 -2.45 -11.28 4.72
CA ASP A 143 -2.41 -9.82 4.87
C ASP A 143 -2.16 -9.11 3.52
N ILE A 144 -1.22 -9.65 2.71
CA ILE A 144 -0.91 -9.12 1.38
C ILE A 144 -2.07 -9.36 0.41
N GLU A 145 -2.70 -10.54 0.44
CA GLU A 145 -3.87 -10.84 -0.39
C GLU A 145 -4.99 -9.86 -0.12
N TYR A 146 -5.30 -9.59 1.15
CA TYR A 146 -6.32 -8.62 1.53
C TYR A 146 -6.01 -7.23 0.98
N LEU A 147 -4.78 -6.73 1.18
CA LEU A 147 -4.43 -5.40 0.65
C LEU A 147 -4.47 -5.37 -0.88
N SER A 148 -4.05 -6.44 -1.56
CA SER A 148 -4.11 -6.56 -3.03
C SER A 148 -5.55 -6.50 -3.55
N ASN A 149 -6.49 -7.13 -2.82
CA ASN A 149 -7.92 -7.05 -3.13
C ASN A 149 -8.46 -5.63 -2.92
N VAL A 150 -8.02 -4.92 -1.87
CA VAL A 150 -8.38 -3.51 -1.67
C VAL A 150 -7.86 -2.65 -2.83
N LEU A 151 -6.59 -2.79 -3.22
CA LEU A 151 -6.02 -2.06 -4.35
C LEU A 151 -6.79 -2.34 -5.65
N SER A 152 -7.16 -3.60 -5.88
CA SER A 152 -7.96 -4.00 -7.04
C SER A 152 -9.36 -3.36 -7.02
N ALA A 153 -10.00 -3.28 -5.85
CA ALA A 153 -11.29 -2.60 -5.68
C ALA A 153 -11.19 -1.08 -5.94
N LEU A 154 -10.04 -0.48 -5.67
CA LEU A 154 -9.72 0.91 -6.00
C LEU A 154 -9.22 1.08 -7.45
N SER A 155 -9.28 0.03 -8.28
CA SER A 155 -8.79 0.01 -9.67
C SER A 155 -7.28 0.34 -9.79
N MET A 156 -6.50 0.01 -8.77
CA MET A 156 -5.05 0.19 -8.76
C MET A 156 -4.32 -1.10 -9.17
N PRO A 157 -3.22 -0.98 -9.94
CA PRO A 157 -2.38 -2.14 -10.24
C PRO A 157 -1.66 -2.63 -8.98
N ILE A 158 -1.53 -3.95 -8.86
CA ILE A 158 -0.74 -4.56 -7.78
C ILE A 158 0.74 -4.44 -8.12
N PRO A 159 1.59 -3.83 -7.26
CA PRO A 159 3.01 -3.71 -7.56
C PRO A 159 3.72 -5.08 -7.66
N PRO A 160 4.67 -5.26 -8.59
CA PRO A 160 5.39 -6.53 -8.77
C PRO A 160 6.09 -7.04 -7.50
N ILE A 161 6.60 -6.12 -6.67
CA ILE A 161 7.21 -6.44 -5.37
C ILE A 161 6.20 -7.12 -4.46
N LEU A 162 4.98 -6.57 -4.35
CA LEU A 162 3.93 -7.11 -3.49
C LEU A 162 3.43 -8.46 -4.00
N ALA A 163 3.24 -8.59 -5.33
CA ALA A 163 2.90 -9.86 -5.96
C ALA A 163 3.98 -10.93 -5.73
N THR A 164 5.26 -10.57 -5.82
CA THR A 164 6.39 -11.47 -5.57
C THR A 164 6.43 -11.91 -4.11
N PHE A 165 6.25 -10.99 -3.16
CA PHE A 165 6.11 -11.35 -1.75
C PHE A 165 4.98 -12.36 -1.55
N HIS A 166 3.79 -12.09 -2.09
CA HIS A 166 2.65 -13.00 -1.99
C HIS A 166 2.99 -14.39 -2.52
N SER A 167 3.41 -14.51 -3.79
CA SER A 167 3.73 -15.79 -4.41
C SER A 167 4.80 -16.59 -3.64
N CYS A 168 5.87 -15.94 -3.19
CA CYS A 168 6.94 -16.60 -2.44
C CYS A 168 6.53 -16.99 -1.02
N LEU A 169 5.61 -16.24 -0.37
CA LEU A 169 5.12 -16.57 0.98
C LEU A 169 4.05 -17.66 0.95
N SER A 170 3.18 -17.68 -0.08
CA SER A 170 2.18 -18.74 -0.28
C SER A 170 2.82 -20.08 -0.66
N THR A 171 4.02 -20.07 -1.25
CA THR A 171 4.73 -21.29 -1.63
C THR A 171 5.27 -22.02 -0.38
N PRO A 172 5.08 -23.35 -0.24
CA PRO A 172 5.71 -24.14 0.82
C PRO A 172 7.23 -23.95 0.87
N ARG A 173 7.81 -23.92 2.07
CA ARG A 173 9.22 -23.56 2.28
C ARG A 173 10.19 -24.48 1.54
N ASP A 174 9.87 -25.76 1.50
CA ASP A 174 10.60 -26.82 0.81
C ASP A 174 10.58 -26.66 -0.72
N GLN A 175 9.51 -26.08 -1.28
CA GLN A 175 9.32 -25.89 -2.72
C GLN A 175 9.77 -24.50 -3.20
N LEU A 176 10.00 -23.56 -2.28
CA LEU A 176 10.29 -22.16 -2.60
C LEU A 176 11.54 -22.02 -3.49
N LYS A 177 12.58 -22.81 -3.25
CA LYS A 177 13.81 -22.78 -4.05
C LYS A 177 13.54 -23.14 -5.51
N ASP A 178 12.80 -24.22 -5.74
CA ASP A 178 12.49 -24.70 -7.08
C ASP A 178 11.52 -23.75 -7.80
N PHE A 179 10.56 -23.18 -7.06
CA PHE A 179 9.66 -22.16 -7.57
C PHE A 179 10.41 -20.93 -8.09
N VAL A 180 11.35 -20.38 -7.31
CA VAL A 180 12.16 -19.21 -7.72
C VAL A 180 13.06 -19.52 -8.92
N LYS A 181 13.51 -20.77 -9.09
CA LYS A 181 14.33 -21.21 -10.23
C LYS A 181 13.52 -21.62 -11.47
N SER A 182 12.19 -21.71 -11.36
CA SER A 182 11.31 -22.14 -12.45
C SER A 182 11.01 -21.02 -13.46
N ASP A 183 10.37 -21.34 -14.58
CA ASP A 183 9.89 -20.35 -15.55
C ASP A 183 8.86 -19.37 -14.96
N ALA A 184 8.11 -19.79 -13.92
CA ALA A 184 7.24 -18.88 -13.17
C ALA A 184 8.06 -17.88 -12.32
N GLY A 185 9.27 -18.28 -11.92
CA GLY A 185 10.26 -17.41 -11.25
C GLY A 185 10.75 -16.26 -12.14
N ASN A 186 10.75 -16.43 -13.47
CA ASN A 186 11.18 -15.40 -14.41
C ASN A 186 10.28 -14.15 -14.43
N GLN A 187 9.06 -14.26 -13.88
CA GLN A 187 8.12 -13.14 -13.76
C GLN A 187 8.21 -12.43 -12.40
N LEU A 188 9.01 -12.95 -11.47
CA LEU A 188 9.19 -12.39 -10.13
C LEU A 188 10.18 -11.22 -10.15
N ASP A 189 9.99 -10.30 -9.20
CA ASP A 189 11.02 -9.35 -8.84
C ASP A 189 12.15 -10.09 -8.10
N LEU A 190 13.25 -10.37 -8.80
CA LEU A 190 14.36 -11.19 -8.28
C LEU A 190 14.96 -10.66 -6.94
N PRO A 191 15.17 -9.34 -6.74
CA PRO A 191 15.59 -8.82 -5.44
C PRO A 191 14.63 -9.17 -4.31
N THR A 192 13.32 -9.07 -4.56
CA THR A 192 12.30 -9.43 -3.58
C THR A 192 12.24 -10.94 -3.35
N ALA A 193 12.31 -11.76 -4.39
CA ALA A 193 12.33 -13.22 -4.24
C ALA A 193 13.53 -13.70 -3.40
N ASN A 194 14.71 -13.13 -3.65
CA ASN A 194 15.92 -13.39 -2.86
C ASN A 194 15.76 -12.97 -1.40
N LEU A 195 15.14 -11.81 -1.17
CA LEU A 195 14.83 -11.33 0.18
C LEU A 195 13.89 -12.29 0.91
N VAL A 196 12.80 -12.74 0.27
CA VAL A 196 11.86 -13.69 0.87
C VAL A 196 12.56 -15.01 1.21
N CYS A 197 13.40 -15.54 0.32
CA CYS A 197 14.20 -16.73 0.59
C CYS A 197 15.11 -16.53 1.81
N LYS A 198 15.77 -15.38 1.91
CA LYS A 198 16.65 -15.04 3.04
C LYS A 198 15.90 -15.00 4.37
N ILE A 199 14.78 -14.29 4.45
CA ILE A 199 14.01 -14.15 5.71
C ILE A 199 13.34 -15.47 6.12
N ARG A 200 13.05 -16.36 5.15
CA ARG A 200 12.56 -17.74 5.38
C ARG A 200 13.67 -18.77 5.58
N ARG A 201 14.94 -18.35 5.59
CA ARG A 201 16.13 -19.23 5.72
C ARG A 201 16.10 -20.39 4.71
N VAL A 202 15.89 -20.06 3.44
CA VAL A 202 16.00 -20.98 2.29
C VAL A 202 17.27 -20.62 1.52
N GLY A 203 18.22 -21.56 1.45
CA GLY A 203 19.48 -21.39 0.72
C GLY A 203 19.27 -21.55 -0.78
N LEU A 204 19.67 -20.53 -1.55
CA LEU A 204 19.54 -20.53 -3.02
C LEU A 204 20.74 -21.15 -3.74
N GLU A 205 21.83 -21.45 -3.02
CA GLU A 205 23.05 -22.13 -3.50
C GLU A 205 22.75 -23.43 -4.25
#